data_AF-A0A7W0TND6-F1
#
_entry.id   AF-A0A7W0TND6-F1
#
_cell.length_a   1.000
_cell.length_b   1.000
_cell.length_c   1.000
_cell.angle_alpha   90.00
_cell.angle_beta   90.00
_cell.angle_gamma   90.00
#
_symmetry.space_group_name_H-M   'P 1'
#
loop_
_entity.id
_entity.type
_entity.pdbx_description
1 polymer ?
#
loop_
_entity_poly.entity_id
_entity_poly.type
_entity_poly.pdbx_seq_one_letter_code
_entity_poly.pdbx_strand_id
1 'polypeptide(L)' 'ASYDKQYVRDWLINESGWDRASGSPPPELPAHVVAGIRERYLTAYELLTGTPLFPR' A
#
# COMPACT_ATOMS: atom_id res chain seq x y z
N ALA A 1 -12.69 1.57 5.06
CA ALA A 1 -11.42 1.38 4.33
C ALA A 1 -10.27 1.57 5.32
N SER A 2 -9.29 0.67 5.33
CA SER A 2 -8.02 0.93 6.04
C SER A 2 -7.19 1.85 5.13
N TYR A 3 -6.82 3.02 5.63
CA TYR A 3 -5.96 4.01 4.98
C TYR A 3 -4.54 3.94 5.51
N ASP A 4 -4.12 2.74 5.89
CA ASP A 4 -2.80 2.47 6.41
C ASP A 4 -2.11 1.39 5.55
N LYS A 5 -0.96 0.91 6.03
CA LYS A 5 -0.12 -0.04 5.30
C LYS A 5 -0.68 -1.48 5.32
N GLN A 6 -1.88 -1.72 5.82
CA GLN A 6 -2.49 -3.04 5.89
C GLN A 6 -2.56 -3.71 4.51
N TYR A 7 -2.87 -2.95 3.45
CA TYR A 7 -2.88 -3.49 2.09
C TYR A 7 -1.53 -4.10 1.65
N VAL A 8 -0.41 -3.44 1.97
CA VAL A 8 0.93 -3.98 1.66
C VAL A 8 1.25 -5.18 2.54
N ARG A 9 0.82 -5.17 3.81
CA ARG A 9 0.97 -6.32 4.70
C ARG A 9 0.21 -7.53 4.17
N ASP A 10 -1.05 -7.35 3.75
CA ASP A 10 -1.86 -8.43 3.22
C ASP A 10 -1.21 -9.04 1.96
N TRP A 11 -0.68 -8.20 1.07
CA TRP A 11 0.06 -8.68 -0.11
C TRP A 11 1.33 -9.46 0.27
N LEU A 12 2.12 -8.94 1.22
CA LEU A 12 3.32 -9.62 1.70
C LEU A 12 2.99 -11.01 2.27
N ILE A 13 1.87 -11.14 2.99
CA ILE A 13 1.48 -12.38 3.67
C ILE A 13 0.87 -13.39 2.71
N ASN A 14 0.05 -12.93 1.76
CA ASN A 14 -0.82 -13.83 0.99
C ASN A 14 -0.34 -14.08 -0.45
N GLU A 15 0.40 -13.14 -1.05
CA GLU A 15 0.64 -13.14 -2.50
C GLU A 15 2.13 -13.09 -2.86
N SER A 16 2.97 -12.45 -2.04
CA SER A 16 4.37 -12.21 -2.37
C SER A 16 5.27 -13.47 -2.35
N GLY A 17 4.80 -14.56 -1.74
CA GLY A 17 5.60 -15.76 -1.49
C GLY A 17 6.71 -15.55 -0.45
N TRP A 18 6.78 -14.39 0.20
CA TRP A 18 7.80 -14.07 1.20
C TRP A 18 7.54 -14.78 2.53
N ASP A 19 8.54 -15.54 2.99
CA ASP A 19 8.57 -16.07 4.35
C ASP A 19 9.20 -15.05 5.31
N ARG A 20 8.38 -14.51 6.22
CA ARG A 20 8.79 -13.58 7.28
C ARG A 20 9.79 -14.16 8.28
N ALA A 21 9.82 -15.49 8.46
CA ALA A 21 10.72 -16.15 9.40
C ALA A 21 12.09 -16.47 8.78
N SER A 22 12.23 -16.40 7.45
CA SER A 22 13.44 -16.78 6.73
C SER A 22 14.67 -15.90 7.01
N GLY A 23 14.49 -14.73 7.62
CA GLY A 23 15.55 -13.73 7.79
C GLY A 23 15.96 -13.02 6.50
N SER A 24 15.38 -13.40 5.35
CA SER A 24 15.60 -12.72 4.07
C SER A 24 14.75 -11.45 3.96
N PRO A 25 15.24 -10.38 3.32
CA PRO A 25 14.45 -9.17 3.11
C PRO A 25 13.21 -9.48 2.25
N PRO A 26 12.11 -8.72 2.41
CA PRO A 26 10.93 -8.86 1.57
C PRO A 26 11.25 -8.55 0.10
N PRO A 27 10.49 -9.13 -0.84
CA PRO A 27 10.63 -8.83 -2.26
C PRO A 27 10.25 -7.38 -2.56
N GLU A 28 10.70 -6.88 -3.71
CA GLU A 28 10.26 -5.59 -4.22
C GLU A 28 8.74 -5.57 -4.45
N LEU A 29 8.12 -4.43 -4.20
CA LEU A 29 6.69 -4.26 -4.39
C LEU A 29 6.36 -4.16 -5.89
N PRO A 30 5.46 -5.01 -6.42
CA PRO A 30 4.98 -4.87 -7.79
C PRO A 30 4.27 -3.53 -8.00
N ALA A 31 4.32 -3.03 -9.24
CA ALA A 31 3.73 -1.74 -9.61
C ALA A 31 2.23 -1.63 -9.25
N HIS A 32 1.46 -2.71 -9.35
CA HIS A 32 0.03 -2.71 -9.00
C HIS A 32 -0.21 -2.50 -7.49
N VAL A 33 0.67 -3.05 -6.63
CA VAL A 33 0.61 -2.86 -5.18
C VAL A 33 0.94 -1.41 -4.83
N VAL A 34 1.97 -0.84 -5.48
CA VAL A 34 2.35 0.56 -5.32
C VAL A 34 1.21 1.49 -5.76
N ALA A 35 0.58 1.21 -6.90
CA ALA A 35 -0.57 1.98 -7.38
C ALA A 35 -1.75 1.91 -6.39
N GLY A 36 -2.07 0.71 -5.91
CA GLY A 36 -3.17 0.50 -4.96
C GLY A 36 -2.96 1.19 -3.62
N ILE A 37 -1.74 1.20 -3.07
CA ILE A 37 -1.46 1.92 -1.82
C ILE A 37 -1.47 3.44 -2.04
N ARG A 38 -0.94 3.91 -3.17
CA ARG A 38 -0.96 5.33 -3.55
C ARG A 38 -2.38 5.87 -3.62
N GLU A 39 -3.29 5.17 -4.29
CA GLU A 39 -4.69 5.57 -4.43
C GLU A 39 -5.36 5.70 -3.05
N ARG A 40 -5.16 4.73 -2.15
CA ARG A 40 -5.72 4.78 -0.79
C ARG A 40 -5.25 6.02 -0.03
N TYR A 41 -3.96 6.34 -0.08
CA TYR A 41 -3.43 7.52 0.60
C TYR A 41 -3.92 8.84 -0.01
N LEU A 42 -4.07 8.91 -1.33
CA LEU A 42 -4.65 10.08 -2.00
C LEU A 42 -6.11 10.27 -1.61
N THR A 43 -6.90 9.20 -1.58
CA THR A 43 -8.29 9.22 -1.10
C THR A 43 -8.36 9.64 0.37
N ALA A 44 -7.50 9.10 1.22
CA ALA A 44 -7.44 9.48 2.63
C ALA A 44 -7.12 10.96 2.80
N TYR A 45 -6.13 11.46 2.05
CA TYR A 45 -5.76 12.88 2.06
C TYR A 45 -6.93 13.76 1.65
N GLU A 46 -7.61 13.44 0.54
CA GLU A 46 -8.73 14.22 0.03
C GLU A 46 -9.91 14.22 1.01
N LEU A 47 -10.20 13.08 1.65
CA LEU A 47 -11.23 12.98 2.68
C LEU A 47 -10.92 13.83 3.93
N LEU A 48 -9.65 13.90 4.32
CA LEU A 48 -9.23 14.64 5.53
C LEU A 48 -9.11 16.14 5.30
N THR A 49 -8.66 16.55 4.11
CA THR A 49 -8.33 17.95 3.81
C THR A 49 -9.42 18.65 2.99
N GLY A 50 -10.32 17.90 2.35
CA GLY A 50 -11.31 18.43 1.42
C GLY A 50 -10.74 18.87 0.07
N THR A 51 -9.45 18.65 -0.19
CA THR A 51 -8.78 19.01 -1.46
C THR A 51 -7.87 17.87 -1.93
N PRO A 52 -7.66 17.72 -3.25
CA PRO A 52 -6.73 16.73 -3.75
C PRO A 52 -5.27 17.16 -3.48
N LEU A 53 -4.39 16.21 -3.19
CA LEU A 53 -2.97 16.48 -2.93
C LEU A 53 -2.24 17.03 -4.15
N PHE A 54 -2.67 16.57 -5.33
CA PHE A 54 -2.17 17.05 -6.62
C PHE A 54 -3.33 17.74 -7.35
N PRO A 55 -3.05 18.82 -8.11
CA PRO A 55 -4.03 19.38 -9.02
C PRO A 55 -4.55 18.29 -9.97
N ARG A 56 -5.87 18.27 -10.19
CA ARG A 56 -6.49 17.41 -11.18
C ARG A 56 -6.33 17.99 -12.57
#